data_AF-A0A5N8ZDC1-F1
#
_entry.id   AF-A0A5N8ZDC1-F1
#
_cell.length_a   1.000
_cell.length_b   1.000
_cell.length_c   1.000
_cell.angle_alpha   90.00
_cell.angle_beta   90.00
_cell.angle_gamma   90.00
#
_symmetry.space_group_name_H-M   'P 1'
#
loop_
_entity.id
_entity.type
_entity.pdbx_description
1 polymer ?
#
loop_
_entity_poly.entity_id
_entity_poly.type
_entity_poly.pdbx_seq_one_letter_code
_entity_poly.pdbx_strand_id
1 'polypeptide(L)'
;MVAEKKTKKDPVLVVVQLSGGNDFLNTVIPFTNGIYYDVRSYVGHKEGESLPFTDELAFHPNAEPFREIYNQGKMAIVQGIGYENSSRSHFRAMDIWHTCEPNAVATEGWLAKVIREIDPNSSNPLTAVSFGKGLPRALAAPGVIATSVDNLDNYGLMTSI
;
A
#
# COMPACT_ATOMS: atom_id res chain seq x y z
N MET A 1 -42.77 2.77 15.99
CA MET A 1 -41.31 2.74 16.12
C MET A 1 -40.74 2.49 14.74
N VAL A 2 -40.09 3.49 14.13
CA VAL A 2 -39.44 3.34 12.82
C VAL A 2 -38.06 2.78 13.09
N ALA A 3 -37.76 1.58 12.58
CA ALA A 3 -36.43 1.01 12.67
C ALA A 3 -35.44 1.87 11.88
N GLU A 4 -34.43 2.41 12.56
CA GLU A 4 -33.28 3.04 11.92
C GLU A 4 -32.61 2.03 11.00
N LYS A 5 -32.73 2.24 9.70
CA LYS A 5 -31.98 1.50 8.69
C LYS A 5 -30.54 1.99 8.78
N LYS A 6 -29.69 1.31 9.56
CA LYS A 6 -28.22 1.50 9.50
C LYS A 6 -27.81 1.27 8.04
N THR A 7 -27.56 2.33 7.30
CA THR A 7 -26.92 2.27 5.99
C THR A 7 -25.51 1.79 6.23
N LYS A 8 -25.29 0.47 6.08
CA LYS A 8 -23.95 -0.10 6.13
C LYS A 8 -23.23 0.41 4.89
N LYS A 9 -22.44 1.47 5.07
CA LYS A 9 -21.58 2.02 4.03
C LYS A 9 -20.64 0.91 3.56
N ASP A 10 -20.47 0.79 2.25
CA ASP A 10 -19.53 -0.16 1.67
C ASP A 10 -18.10 0.13 2.17
N PRO A 11 -17.27 -0.92 2.34
CA PRO A 11 -15.88 -0.74 2.76
C PRO A 11 -15.12 0.06 1.71
N VAL A 12 -14.25 0.96 2.18
CA VAL A 12 -13.33 1.73 1.32
C VAL A 12 -11.95 1.10 1.44
N LEU A 13 -11.36 0.73 0.30
CA LEU A 13 -9.96 0.32 0.25
C LEU A 13 -9.09 1.58 0.11
N VAL A 14 -8.19 1.78 1.07
CA VAL A 14 -7.15 2.82 1.00
C VAL A 14 -5.82 2.15 0.69
N VAL A 15 -5.20 2.53 -0.43
CA VAL A 15 -3.87 2.05 -0.83
C VAL A 15 -2.87 3.18 -0.62
N VAL A 16 -1.92 2.96 0.27
CA VAL A 16 -0.83 3.90 0.55
C VAL A 16 0.44 3.36 -0.11
N GLN A 17 0.99 4.13 -1.04
CA GLN A 17 2.26 3.83 -1.67
C GLN A 17 3.37 4.68 -1.07
N LEU A 18 4.39 4.03 -0.52
CA LEU A 18 5.60 4.68 -0.01
C LEU A 18 6.64 4.80 -1.14
N SER A 19 6.59 5.91 -1.87
CA SER A 19 7.61 6.24 -2.89
C SER A 19 8.90 6.73 -2.21
N GLY A 20 10.05 6.16 -2.58
CA GLY A 20 11.35 6.52 -2.00
C GLY A 20 12.13 5.37 -1.37
N GLY A 21 11.56 4.15 -1.37
CA GLY A 21 12.24 2.94 -0.92
C GLY A 21 12.10 2.73 0.60
N ASN A 22 11.01 2.09 1.01
CA ASN A 22 10.89 1.60 2.39
C ASN A 22 11.79 0.37 2.58
N ASP A 23 12.73 0.46 3.50
CA ASP A 23 13.51 -0.71 3.92
C ASP A 23 12.66 -1.58 4.84
N PHE A 24 12.00 -2.58 4.24
CA PHE A 24 11.06 -3.43 4.96
C PHE A 24 11.76 -4.23 6.09
N LEU A 25 13.03 -4.58 5.94
CA LEU A 25 13.80 -5.29 6.98
C LEU A 25 14.17 -4.39 8.16
N ASN A 26 14.09 -3.07 8.00
CA ASN A 26 14.18 -2.14 9.11
C ASN A 26 12.81 -1.68 9.61
N THR A 27 11.73 -1.87 8.85
CA THR A 27 10.36 -1.62 9.36
C THR A 27 9.89 -2.77 10.24
N VAL A 28 10.03 -4.00 9.74
CA VAL A 28 9.71 -5.26 10.43
C VAL A 28 11.00 -6.08 10.46
N ILE A 29 11.63 -6.08 11.63
CA ILE A 29 12.98 -6.56 11.88
C ILE A 29 12.92 -8.01 12.37
N PRO A 30 13.56 -8.98 11.68
CA PRO A 30 13.71 -10.35 12.17
C PRO A 30 14.82 -10.42 13.23
N PHE A 31 14.56 -9.85 14.41
CA PHE A 31 15.58 -9.53 15.41
C PHE A 31 16.24 -10.76 16.06
N THR A 32 15.68 -11.96 15.89
CA THR A 32 16.30 -13.21 16.37
C THR A 32 17.17 -13.88 15.30
N ASN A 33 17.18 -13.37 14.06
CA ASN A 33 17.91 -13.98 12.96
C ASN A 33 19.32 -13.39 12.83
N GLY A 34 20.35 -14.16 13.22
CA GLY A 34 21.76 -13.75 13.12
C GLY A 34 22.18 -13.24 11.72
N ILE A 35 21.61 -13.81 10.65
CA ILE A 35 21.91 -13.41 9.26
C ILE A 35 21.57 -11.93 9.05
N TYR A 36 20.50 -11.41 9.68
CA TYR A 36 20.14 -10.00 9.59
C TYR A 36 21.31 -9.10 10.02
N TYR A 37 21.94 -9.43 11.14
CA TYR A 37 23.07 -8.67 11.68
C TYR A 37 24.34 -8.83 10.84
N ASP A 38 24.61 -10.06 10.38
CA ASP A 38 25.77 -10.37 9.55
C ASP A 38 25.76 -9.60 8.22
N VAL A 39 24.60 -9.55 7.55
CA VAL A 39 24.49 -8.97 6.19
C VAL A 39 24.09 -7.48 6.18
N ARG A 40 23.80 -6.88 7.35
CA ARG A 40 23.34 -5.49 7.46
C ARG A 40 24.17 -4.67 8.45
N SER A 41 25.47 -4.91 8.55
CA SER A 41 26.39 -4.22 9.48
C SER A 41 26.34 -2.68 9.46
N TYR A 42 25.95 -2.05 8.34
CA TYR A 42 25.85 -0.59 8.22
C TYR A 42 24.46 -0.01 8.48
N VAL A 43 23.40 -0.76 8.20
CA VAL A 43 22.01 -0.25 8.20
C VAL A 43 21.09 -1.00 9.15
N GLY A 44 21.53 -2.13 9.72
CA GLY A 44 20.76 -2.93 10.66
C GLY A 44 20.64 -2.24 12.01
N HIS A 45 19.54 -2.52 12.71
CA HIS A 45 19.35 -2.12 14.10
C HIS A 45 20.13 -3.00 15.05
N LYS A 46 20.57 -2.46 16.19
CA LYS A 46 21.23 -3.27 17.21
C LYS A 46 20.20 -4.07 18.01
N GLU A 47 20.67 -5.19 18.56
CA GLU A 47 19.91 -5.97 19.53
C GLU A 47 19.43 -5.07 20.68
N GLY A 48 18.16 -5.22 21.07
CA GLY A 48 17.54 -4.44 22.15
C GLY A 48 17.01 -3.06 21.78
N GLU A 49 17.31 -2.52 20.58
CA GLU A 49 16.79 -1.20 20.13
C GLU A 49 15.41 -1.30 19.46
N SER A 50 14.99 -2.50 19.08
CA SER A 50 13.74 -2.74 18.36
C SER A 50 12.57 -2.97 19.32
N LEU A 51 11.33 -2.94 18.80
CA LEU A 51 10.10 -3.14 19.57
C LEU A 51 9.46 -4.51 19.24
N PRO A 52 9.76 -5.60 19.98
CA PRO A 52 9.18 -6.92 19.72
C PRO A 52 7.64 -6.91 19.77
N PHE A 53 7.04 -7.56 18.79
CA PHE A 53 5.58 -7.79 18.74
C PHE A 53 5.23 -9.27 18.47
N THR A 54 6.25 -10.11 18.22
CA THR A 54 6.21 -11.58 18.22
C THR A 54 7.54 -12.11 18.78
N ASP A 55 7.70 -13.44 18.84
CA ASP A 55 8.93 -14.07 19.31
C ASP A 55 10.12 -13.89 18.35
N GLU A 56 9.88 -13.57 17.07
CA GLU A 56 10.91 -13.47 16.03
C GLU A 56 10.98 -12.11 15.32
N LEU A 57 9.91 -11.31 15.42
CA LEU A 57 9.77 -10.04 14.74
C LEU A 57 9.58 -8.88 15.71
N ALA A 58 10.24 -7.78 15.37
CA ALA A 58 10.15 -6.51 16.05
C ALA A 58 9.89 -5.37 15.06
N PHE A 59 9.24 -4.29 15.52
CA PHE A 59 9.13 -3.06 14.74
C PHE A 59 10.34 -2.16 14.98
N HIS A 60 10.66 -1.30 14.02
CA HIS A 60 11.53 -0.14 14.25
C HIS A 60 11.02 0.69 15.44
N PRO A 61 11.88 1.31 16.27
CA PRO A 61 11.43 2.20 17.36
C PRO A 61 10.49 3.33 16.88
N ASN A 62 10.83 4.03 15.79
CA ASN A 62 9.95 5.01 15.13
C ASN A 62 8.63 4.44 14.54
N ALA A 63 8.44 3.12 14.52
CA ALA A 63 7.22 2.47 14.03
C ALA A 63 6.32 1.97 15.18
N GLU A 64 6.48 2.51 16.40
CA GLU A 64 5.63 2.20 17.56
C GLU A 64 4.12 2.26 17.27
N PRO A 65 3.58 3.25 16.51
CA PRO A 65 2.15 3.27 16.19
C PRO A 65 1.66 2.02 15.44
N PHE A 66 2.51 1.38 14.63
CA PHE A 66 2.14 0.12 13.96
C PHE A 66 2.03 -1.04 14.94
N ARG A 67 2.89 -1.09 15.96
CA ARG A 67 2.82 -2.07 17.05
C ARG A 67 1.51 -1.94 17.82
N GLU A 68 1.04 -0.72 18.09
CA GLU A 68 -0.24 -0.50 18.75
C GLU A 68 -1.43 -1.03 17.93
N ILE A 69 -1.45 -0.78 16.63
CA ILE A 69 -2.50 -1.27 15.73
C ILE A 69 -2.46 -2.80 15.62
N TYR A 70 -1.26 -3.38 15.55
CA TYR A 70 -1.05 -4.83 15.54
C TYR A 70 -1.58 -5.47 16.82
N ASN A 71 -1.23 -4.94 17.99
CA ASN A 71 -1.69 -5.45 19.29
C ASN A 71 -3.22 -5.37 19.46
N GLN A 72 -3.88 -4.46 18.75
CA GLN A 72 -5.34 -4.37 18.70
C GLN A 72 -5.99 -5.41 17.77
N GLY A 73 -5.21 -6.25 17.07
CA GLY A 73 -5.70 -7.19 16.07
C GLY A 73 -6.20 -6.52 14.78
N LYS A 74 -5.78 -5.26 14.52
CA LYS A 74 -6.24 -4.45 13.37
C LYS A 74 -5.21 -4.32 12.25
N MET A 75 -4.10 -5.03 12.34
CA MET A 75 -3.05 -5.06 11.32
C MET A 75 -2.66 -6.51 11.04
N ALA A 76 -2.47 -6.82 9.77
CA ALA A 76 -1.82 -8.02 9.32
C ALA A 76 -0.53 -7.65 8.58
N ILE A 77 0.53 -8.43 8.79
CA ILE A 77 1.80 -8.30 8.08
C ILE A 77 1.93 -9.51 7.18
N VAL A 78 2.07 -9.28 5.88
CA VAL A 78 2.26 -10.36 4.90
C VAL A 78 3.71 -10.30 4.42
N GLN A 79 4.51 -11.27 4.88
CA GLN A 79 5.92 -11.40 4.48
C GLN A 79 6.07 -12.28 3.25
N GLY A 80 7.25 -12.23 2.62
CA GLY A 80 7.58 -13.06 1.46
C GLY A 80 6.91 -12.62 0.16
N ILE A 81 6.38 -11.39 0.11
CA ILE A 81 5.83 -10.81 -1.12
C ILE A 81 6.96 -10.29 -2.00
N GLY A 82 7.04 -10.79 -3.22
CA GLY A 82 8.06 -10.43 -4.19
C GLY A 82 7.90 -11.21 -5.50
N TYR A 83 8.93 -11.14 -6.34
CA TYR A 83 9.00 -11.85 -7.61
C TYR A 83 10.43 -12.30 -7.86
N GLU A 84 10.58 -13.44 -8.52
CA GLU A 84 11.89 -14.00 -8.88
C GLU A 84 12.71 -13.01 -9.73
N ASN A 85 14.03 -13.05 -9.58
CA ASN A 85 14.96 -12.22 -10.35
C ASN A 85 14.60 -10.71 -10.31
N SER A 86 14.26 -10.22 -9.11
CA SER A 86 13.79 -8.86 -8.87
C SER A 86 14.65 -7.80 -9.59
N SER A 87 13.99 -6.89 -10.31
CA SER A 87 14.63 -5.84 -11.10
C SER A 87 15.41 -4.87 -10.20
N ARG A 88 16.66 -4.58 -10.57
CA ARG A 88 17.49 -3.53 -9.93
C ARG A 88 17.23 -2.13 -10.48
N SER A 89 16.50 -2.01 -11.59
CA SER A 89 16.07 -0.72 -12.14
C SER A 89 14.88 -0.20 -11.34
N HIS A 90 15.02 1.01 -10.79
CA HIS A 90 13.95 1.70 -10.07
C HIS A 90 12.70 1.87 -10.95
N PHE A 91 12.87 2.30 -12.20
CA PHE A 91 11.76 2.51 -13.12
C PHE A 91 11.01 1.22 -13.42
N ARG A 92 11.72 0.13 -13.70
CA ARG A 92 11.09 -1.16 -14.00
C ARG A 92 10.47 -1.78 -12.74
N ALA A 93 11.13 -1.72 -11.58
CA ALA A 93 10.58 -2.24 -10.33
C ALA A 93 9.27 -1.52 -9.95
N MET A 94 9.21 -0.20 -10.12
CA MET A 94 7.99 0.58 -9.91
C MET A 94 6.88 0.18 -10.89
N ASP A 95 7.19 0.04 -12.18
CA ASP A 95 6.21 -0.41 -13.18
C ASP A 95 5.66 -1.81 -12.86
N ILE A 96 6.50 -2.75 -12.43
CA ILE A 96 6.08 -4.08 -11.95
C ILE A 96 5.16 -3.95 -10.73
N TRP A 97 5.49 -3.11 -9.75
CA TRP A 97 4.65 -2.88 -8.56
C TRP A 97 3.27 -2.34 -8.93
N HIS A 98 3.22 -1.46 -9.92
CA HIS A 98 1.97 -0.86 -10.37
C HIS A 98 1.12 -1.79 -11.24
N THR A 99 1.73 -2.72 -11.97
CA THR A 99 1.05 -3.58 -12.96
C THR A 99 0.88 -5.04 -12.51
N CYS A 100 1.64 -5.45 -11.49
CA CYS A 100 1.82 -6.84 -11.05
C CYS A 100 2.33 -7.78 -12.17
N GLU A 101 3.11 -7.27 -13.13
CA GLU A 101 3.63 -8.04 -14.28
C GLU A 101 5.17 -7.95 -14.38
N PRO A 102 5.91 -8.96 -13.89
CA PRO A 102 7.37 -8.94 -13.87
C PRO A 102 8.02 -9.29 -15.21
N ASN A 103 7.36 -10.07 -16.07
CA ASN A 103 7.97 -10.72 -17.23
C ASN A 103 7.74 -9.96 -18.54
N ALA A 104 6.69 -9.15 -18.61
CA ALA A 104 6.33 -8.39 -19.79
C ALA A 104 6.11 -6.89 -19.50
N VAL A 105 6.06 -6.09 -20.56
CA VAL A 105 5.60 -4.70 -20.47
C VAL A 105 4.07 -4.73 -20.38
N ALA A 106 3.53 -4.55 -19.20
CA ALA A 106 2.10 -4.44 -18.99
C ALA A 106 1.60 -3.04 -19.36
N THR A 107 0.41 -2.99 -19.97
CA THR A 107 -0.25 -1.74 -20.36
C THR A 107 -1.23 -1.22 -19.31
N GLU A 108 -1.58 -2.07 -18.34
CA GLU A 108 -2.65 -1.83 -17.37
C GLU A 108 -2.17 -2.02 -15.92
N GLY A 109 -2.58 -1.12 -15.04
CA GLY A 109 -2.34 -1.20 -13.61
C GLY A 109 -3.30 -2.15 -12.89
N TRP A 110 -2.86 -2.75 -11.78
CA TRP A 110 -3.67 -3.73 -11.06
C TRP A 110 -4.91 -3.10 -10.41
N LEU A 111 -4.82 -1.88 -9.86
CA LEU A 111 -5.98 -1.18 -9.31
C LEU A 111 -6.99 -0.85 -10.40
N ALA A 112 -6.54 -0.46 -11.59
CA ALA A 112 -7.42 -0.20 -12.73
C ALA A 112 -8.21 -1.45 -13.14
N LYS A 113 -7.59 -2.63 -13.09
CA LYS A 113 -8.28 -3.92 -13.31
C LYS A 113 -9.33 -4.16 -12.23
N VAL A 114 -9.02 -3.93 -10.96
CA VAL A 114 -10.01 -4.04 -9.86
C VAL A 114 -11.18 -3.07 -10.09
N ILE A 115 -10.92 -1.82 -10.47
CA ILE A 115 -11.96 -0.81 -10.71
C ILE A 115 -12.90 -1.25 -11.83
N ARG A 116 -12.35 -1.82 -12.91
CA ARG A 116 -13.14 -2.36 -14.03
C ARG A 116 -14.08 -3.48 -13.60
N GLU A 117 -13.70 -4.29 -12.63
CA GLU A 117 -14.57 -5.35 -12.09
C GLU A 117 -15.68 -4.78 -11.20
N ILE A 118 -15.40 -3.75 -10.40
CA ILE A 118 -16.38 -3.17 -9.44
C ILE A 118 -17.29 -2.10 -10.07
N ASP A 119 -16.85 -1.42 -11.14
CA ASP A 119 -17.60 -0.42 -11.91
C ASP A 119 -17.32 -0.58 -13.42
N PRO A 120 -17.82 -1.67 -14.05
CA PRO A 120 -17.48 -2.04 -15.43
C PRO A 120 -17.92 -1.01 -16.48
N ASN A 121 -18.90 -0.18 -16.14
CA ASN A 121 -19.41 0.88 -17.03
C ASN A 121 -18.78 2.25 -16.72
N SER A 122 -17.86 2.33 -15.74
CA SER A 122 -17.32 3.59 -15.22
C SER A 122 -18.43 4.62 -14.91
N SER A 123 -19.51 4.13 -14.33
CA SER A 123 -20.74 4.90 -14.08
C SER A 123 -20.56 5.95 -12.99
N ASN A 124 -19.62 5.72 -12.07
CA ASN A 124 -19.28 6.65 -11.00
C ASN A 124 -17.83 7.12 -11.15
N PRO A 125 -17.58 8.40 -11.48
CA PRO A 125 -16.21 8.92 -11.63
C PRO A 125 -15.41 8.93 -10.32
N LEU A 126 -16.09 8.73 -9.18
CA LEU A 126 -15.49 8.67 -7.84
C LEU A 126 -15.34 7.25 -7.30
N THR A 127 -15.53 6.21 -8.12
CA THR A 127 -15.23 4.81 -7.74
C THR A 127 -13.76 4.67 -7.30
N ALA A 128 -12.86 5.42 -7.94
CA ALA A 128 -11.47 5.53 -7.55
C ALA A 128 -11.02 6.98 -7.49
N VAL A 129 -10.35 7.33 -6.40
CA VAL A 129 -9.75 8.66 -6.18
C VAL A 129 -8.29 8.47 -5.82
N SER A 130 -7.41 9.15 -6.55
CA SER A 130 -5.98 9.22 -6.27
C SER A 130 -5.63 10.62 -5.76
N PHE A 131 -4.81 10.68 -4.72
CA PHE A 131 -4.24 11.94 -4.25
C PHE A 131 -2.75 12.00 -4.61
N GLY A 132 -2.35 13.06 -5.31
CA GLY A 132 -0.97 13.31 -5.74
C GLY A 132 -0.84 13.81 -7.18
N LYS A 133 0.39 14.07 -7.60
CA LYS A 133 0.72 14.62 -8.92
C LYS A 133 0.52 13.60 -10.03
N GLY A 134 -0.63 13.68 -10.69
CA GLY A 134 -0.99 12.84 -11.83
C GLY A 134 -1.51 11.46 -11.43
N LEU A 135 -2.06 10.75 -12.42
CA LEU A 135 -2.63 9.42 -12.20
C LEU A 135 -1.50 8.37 -12.06
N PRO A 136 -1.43 7.62 -10.95
CA PRO A 136 -0.42 6.59 -10.79
C PRO A 136 -0.65 5.44 -11.78
N ARG A 137 0.44 4.80 -12.20
CA ARG A 137 0.40 3.70 -13.18
C ARG A 137 -0.54 2.56 -12.74
N ALA A 138 -0.69 2.32 -11.44
CA ALA A 138 -1.62 1.31 -10.92
C ALA A 138 -3.09 1.56 -11.26
N LEU A 139 -3.48 2.82 -11.50
CA LEU A 139 -4.85 3.23 -11.85
C LEU A 139 -5.05 3.43 -13.36
N ALA A 140 -4.04 3.20 -14.20
CA ALA A 140 -4.14 3.38 -15.63
C ALA A 140 -4.63 2.11 -16.33
N ALA A 141 -5.77 2.18 -17.02
CA ALA A 141 -6.20 1.21 -18.03
C ALA A 141 -7.21 1.84 -19.01
N PRO A 142 -7.31 1.34 -20.26
CA PRO A 142 -8.36 1.79 -21.19
C PRO A 142 -9.76 1.57 -20.62
N GLY A 143 -10.64 2.57 -20.76
CA GLY A 143 -12.04 2.47 -20.36
C GLY A 143 -12.30 2.53 -18.84
N VAL A 144 -11.27 2.76 -18.03
CA VAL A 144 -11.38 2.92 -16.58
C VAL A 144 -11.26 4.39 -16.20
N ILE A 145 -12.25 4.90 -15.46
CA ILE A 145 -12.21 6.26 -14.92
C ILE A 145 -11.69 6.23 -13.48
N ALA A 146 -10.69 7.08 -13.21
CA ALA A 146 -10.20 7.36 -11.87
C ALA A 146 -9.99 8.87 -11.73
N THR A 147 -10.51 9.44 -10.65
CA THR A 147 -10.35 10.88 -10.36
C THR A 147 -8.99 11.09 -9.71
N SER A 148 -8.19 12.02 -10.23
CA SER A 148 -6.88 12.39 -9.66
C SER A 148 -6.96 13.80 -9.09
N VAL A 149 -6.63 13.95 -7.81
CA VAL A 149 -6.64 15.21 -7.08
C VAL A 149 -5.22 15.52 -6.63
N ASP A 150 -4.65 16.63 -7.08
CA ASP A 150 -3.27 16.98 -6.73
C ASP A 150 -3.14 17.41 -5.25
N ASN A 151 -4.09 18.21 -4.79
CA ASN A 151 -4.11 18.72 -3.42
C ASN A 151 -5.50 18.58 -2.80
N LEU A 152 -5.58 17.84 -1.69
CA LEU A 152 -6.80 17.63 -0.92
C LEU A 152 -7.35 18.93 -0.32
N ASP A 153 -6.48 19.84 0.14
CA ASP A 153 -6.87 21.10 0.78
C ASP A 153 -7.63 22.03 -0.18
N ASN A 154 -7.41 21.85 -1.49
CA ASN A 154 -8.05 22.62 -2.55
C ASN A 154 -9.24 21.89 -3.20
N TYR A 155 -9.58 20.69 -2.73
CA TYR A 155 -10.64 19.88 -3.31
C TYR A 155 -11.91 19.91 -2.44
N GLY A 156 -12.98 20.46 -2.99
CA GLY A 156 -14.30 20.49 -2.37
C GLY A 156 -15.31 19.69 -3.18
N LEU A 157 -16.11 18.85 -2.51
CA LEU A 157 -17.31 18.28 -3.08
C LEU A 157 -18.49 19.16 -2.68
N MET A 158 -19.19 19.74 -3.67
CA MET A 158 -20.52 20.31 -3.41
C MET A 158 -21.49 19.15 -3.16
N THR A 159 -21.81 18.93 -1.89
CA THR A 159 -22.65 17.81 -1.44
C THR A 159 -24.13 18.17 -1.31
N SER A 160 -24.51 19.41 -1.62
CA SER A 160 -25.88 19.91 -1.52
C SER A 160 -26.20 20.95 -2.60
N ILE A 161 -27.17 20.62 -3.45
CA ILE A 161 -28.06 21.58 -4.13
C ILE A 161 -29.43 21.42 -3.46
#